data_AF-A0A4U7BGI3-F1
#
_entry.id   AF-A0A4U7BGI3-F1
#
_cell.length_a   1.000
_cell.length_b   1.000
_cell.length_c   1.000
_cell.angle_alpha   90.00
_cell.angle_beta   90.00
_cell.angle_gamma   90.00
#
_symmetry.space_group_name_H-M   'P 1'
#
loop_
_entity.id
_entity.type
_entity.pdbx_description
1 polymer ?
#
loop_
_entity_poly.entity_id
_entity_poly.type
_entity_poly.pdbx_seq_one_letter_code
_entity_poly.pdbx_strand_id
1 'polypeptide(L)'
;MNALQKIFQLFCRTNNDFKADLVLSCGNACRVAHYLHKYKLRKFSSPIDWMMSYSLEAVNNMFEEDFAYFFKDYEQMYEHNNMRVVKDKRNNMVAMHDFVMQKSIEEQYPHFIEQKTKRFKRLKKELLKARSVIFLCNRSENLQNFKDFLIRM
;
A
#
# COMPACT_ATOMS: atom_id res chain seq x y z
N MET A 1 -23.41 -23.92 14.34
CA MET A 1 -23.40 -22.47 13.99
C MET A 1 -23.81 -21.70 15.23
N ASN A 2 -23.02 -20.76 15.74
CA ASN A 2 -22.76 -19.52 15.03
C ASN A 2 -21.30 -19.04 15.15
N ALA A 3 -20.69 -18.82 13.98
CA ALA A 3 -19.29 -18.48 13.75
C ALA A 3 -19.01 -16.98 13.96
N LEU A 4 -19.48 -16.42 15.09
CA LEU A 4 -19.62 -14.98 15.27
C LEU A 4 -18.74 -14.34 16.35
N GLN A 5 -17.62 -14.95 16.76
CA GLN A 5 -16.87 -14.39 17.89
C GLN A 5 -15.33 -14.50 17.91
N LYS A 6 -14.60 -14.60 16.78
CA LYS A 6 -13.13 -14.67 16.85
C LYS A 6 -12.30 -13.93 15.80
N ILE A 7 -12.78 -12.83 15.23
CA ILE A 7 -11.93 -11.99 14.36
C ILE A 7 -12.02 -10.52 14.77
N PHE A 8 -10.85 -9.98 15.14
CA PHE A 8 -10.51 -8.63 15.61
C PHE A 8 -10.70 -8.31 17.11
N GLN A 9 -9.73 -8.74 17.92
CA GLN A 9 -9.30 -8.00 19.10
C GLN A 9 -7.96 -7.33 18.80
N LEU A 10 -7.91 -6.01 18.98
CA LEU A 10 -6.69 -5.23 19.05
C LEU A 10 -5.85 -5.76 20.21
N PHE A 11 -4.73 -6.42 19.91
CA PHE A 11 -3.95 -7.14 20.90
C PHE A 11 -2.59 -6.46 21.09
N CYS A 12 -2.48 -5.64 22.14
CA CYS A 12 -1.20 -5.13 22.65
C CYS A 12 -1.02 -5.44 24.13
N ARG A 13 -1.70 -6.45 24.70
CA ARG A 13 -1.59 -6.76 26.14
C ARG A 13 -1.55 -8.23 26.56
N THR A 14 -1.42 -9.20 25.66
CA THR A 14 -0.91 -10.52 26.09
C THR A 14 0.15 -11.03 25.11
N ASN A 15 1.13 -11.76 25.66
CA ASN A 15 2.26 -12.36 24.95
C ASN A 15 1.79 -13.47 23.99
N ASN A 16 1.10 -13.10 22.91
CA ASN A 16 0.86 -13.99 21.80
C ASN A 16 1.84 -13.62 20.69
N ASP A 17 2.89 -14.43 20.51
CA ASP A 17 3.76 -14.37 19.35
C ASP A 17 2.92 -14.57 18.09
N PHE A 18 2.72 -13.52 17.31
CA PHE A 18 2.05 -13.62 16.02
C PHE A 18 3.06 -14.08 14.97
N LYS A 19 2.81 -15.23 14.36
CA LYS A 19 3.64 -15.76 13.26
C LYS A 19 2.92 -15.55 11.92
N ALA A 20 3.47 -14.65 11.10
CA ALA A 20 3.01 -14.40 9.74
C ALA A 20 4.12 -14.68 8.72
N ASP A 21 3.76 -15.28 7.59
CA ASP A 21 4.68 -15.44 6.47
C ASP A 21 4.99 -14.08 5.83
N LEU A 22 4.02 -13.16 5.80
CA LEU A 22 4.17 -11.78 5.32
C LEU A 22 3.50 -10.76 6.21
N VAL A 23 4.16 -9.61 6.39
CA VAL A 23 3.58 -8.40 6.97
C VAL A 23 3.70 -7.28 5.94
N LEU A 24 2.56 -6.72 5.55
CA LEU A 24 2.44 -5.73 4.49
C LEU A 24 1.86 -4.42 5.04
N SER A 25 2.33 -3.30 4.51
CA SER A 25 1.69 -2.00 4.77
C SER A 25 0.42 -1.87 3.92
N CYS A 26 -0.68 -1.49 4.55
CA CYS A 26 -1.88 -0.97 3.90
C CYS A 26 -2.32 0.37 4.53
N GLY A 27 -1.38 1.09 5.16
CA GLY A 27 -1.65 2.40 5.75
C GLY A 27 -1.92 3.46 4.69
N ASN A 28 -2.80 4.44 4.95
CA ASN A 28 -3.04 5.58 4.05
C ASN A 28 -1.87 6.60 4.05
N ALA A 29 -0.65 6.13 4.37
CA ALA A 29 0.57 6.91 4.41
C ALA A 29 1.81 6.01 4.53
N CYS A 30 2.98 6.58 4.22
CA CYS A 30 4.28 5.89 4.30
C CYS A 30 4.72 5.48 5.72
N ARG A 31 4.04 5.98 6.77
CA ARG A 31 4.41 5.77 8.17
C ARG A 31 4.45 4.28 8.54
N VAL A 32 3.48 3.49 8.08
CA VAL A 32 3.44 2.06 8.39
C VAL A 32 4.62 1.34 7.74
N ALA A 33 4.88 1.59 6.46
CA ALA A 33 6.03 1.02 5.75
C ALA A 33 7.38 1.41 6.40
N HIS A 34 7.50 2.65 6.89
CA HIS A 34 8.66 3.12 7.65
C HIS A 34 8.86 2.28 8.92
N TYR A 35 7.83 2.08 9.74
CA TYR A 35 7.96 1.29 10.98
C TYR A 35 8.19 -0.20 10.70
N LEU A 36 7.54 -0.77 9.69
CA LEU A 36 7.83 -2.15 9.27
C LEU A 36 9.30 -2.31 8.83
N HIS A 37 9.88 -1.30 8.19
CA HIS A 37 11.31 -1.28 7.87
C HIS A 37 12.17 -1.18 9.12
N LYS A 38 11.88 -0.21 10.00
CA LYS A 38 12.62 0.05 11.24
C LYS A 38 12.71 -1.21 12.13
N TYR A 39 11.62 -1.97 12.21
CA TYR A 39 11.55 -3.21 13.00
C TYR A 39 11.87 -4.48 12.21
N LYS A 40 12.43 -4.36 10.99
CA LYS A 40 12.85 -5.50 10.14
C LYS A 40 11.72 -6.48 9.79
N LEU A 41 10.47 -6.04 9.84
CA LEU A 41 9.29 -6.82 9.46
C LEU A 41 8.99 -6.73 7.96
N ARG A 42 9.46 -5.66 7.30
CA ARG A 42 9.26 -5.44 5.87
C ARG A 42 10.27 -6.23 5.02
N LYS A 43 9.81 -7.31 4.38
CA LYS A 43 10.64 -8.13 3.49
C LYS A 43 10.97 -7.47 2.15
N PHE A 44 10.12 -6.56 1.68
CA PHE A 44 10.29 -5.83 0.42
C PHE A 44 9.47 -4.54 0.38
N SER A 45 9.79 -3.66 -0.57
CA SER A 45 8.97 -2.48 -0.83
C SER A 45 7.79 -2.83 -1.74
N SER A 46 6.57 -2.63 -1.25
CA SER A 46 5.35 -2.69 -2.06
C SER A 46 5.20 -1.42 -2.92
N PRO A 47 4.33 -1.41 -3.96
CA PRO A 47 4.02 -0.17 -4.69
C PRO A 47 3.34 0.87 -3.80
N ILE A 48 2.58 0.45 -2.78
CA ILE A 48 1.77 1.32 -1.91
C ILE A 48 2.52 1.82 -0.66
N ASP A 49 3.69 1.26 -0.32
CA ASP A 49 4.50 1.67 0.84
C ASP A 49 4.87 3.16 0.87
N TRP A 50 4.87 3.81 -0.29
CA TRP A 50 5.29 5.20 -0.47
C TRP A 50 4.18 6.06 -1.06
N MET A 51 2.95 5.55 -1.02
CA MET A 51 1.76 6.23 -1.51
C MET A 51 0.98 6.82 -0.35
N MET A 52 0.26 7.89 -0.64
CA MET A 52 -0.58 8.61 0.30
C MET A 52 -2.01 8.71 -0.26
N SER A 53 -2.96 9.04 0.61
CA SER A 53 -4.33 9.46 0.24
C SER A 53 -5.18 8.47 -0.59
N TYR A 54 -4.86 7.18 -0.56
CA TYR A 54 -5.63 6.15 -1.27
C TYR A 54 -6.67 5.47 -0.38
N SER A 55 -7.74 4.91 -0.96
CA SER A 55 -8.74 4.10 -0.24
C SER A 55 -8.36 2.61 -0.24
N LEU A 56 -8.99 1.79 0.62
CA LEU A 56 -8.86 0.33 0.53
C LEU A 56 -9.37 -0.20 -0.81
N GLU A 57 -10.44 0.41 -1.34
CA GLU A 57 -10.96 0.10 -2.67
C GLU A 57 -9.94 0.38 -3.77
N ALA A 58 -9.17 1.47 -3.68
CA ALA A 58 -8.10 1.75 -4.65
C ALA A 58 -7.03 0.65 -4.66
N VAL A 59 -6.75 0.03 -3.51
CA VAL A 59 -5.84 -1.12 -3.43
C VAL A 59 -6.47 -2.34 -4.10
N ASN A 60 -7.74 -2.63 -3.84
CA ASN A 60 -8.44 -3.75 -4.50
C ASN A 60 -8.47 -3.58 -6.02
N ASN A 61 -8.87 -2.42 -6.52
CA ASN A 61 -8.94 -2.14 -7.95
C ASN A 61 -7.55 -2.29 -8.60
N MET A 62 -6.48 -1.88 -7.91
CA MET A 62 -5.10 -2.09 -8.37
C MET A 62 -4.77 -3.59 -8.56
N PHE A 63 -5.31 -4.49 -7.72
CA PHE A 63 -5.16 -5.93 -7.90
C PHE A 63 -6.06 -6.50 -9.00
N GLU A 64 -7.34 -6.12 -9.00
CA GLU A 64 -8.35 -6.58 -9.98
C GLU A 64 -7.98 -6.19 -11.41
N GLU A 65 -7.32 -5.05 -11.59
CA GLU A 65 -6.91 -4.51 -12.89
C GLU A 65 -5.47 -4.82 -13.25
N ASP A 66 -4.80 -5.68 -12.47
CA ASP A 66 -3.40 -6.05 -12.63
C ASP A 66 -2.46 -4.84 -12.82
N PHE A 67 -2.69 -3.77 -12.06
CA PHE A 67 -1.90 -2.53 -12.06
C PHE A 67 -1.95 -1.73 -13.37
N ALA A 68 -2.85 -2.06 -14.31
CA ALA A 68 -2.85 -1.49 -15.66
C ALA A 68 -3.04 0.04 -15.71
N TYR A 69 -3.78 0.58 -14.75
CA TYR A 69 -4.18 1.99 -14.72
C TYR A 69 -3.44 2.85 -13.70
N PHE A 70 -2.44 2.29 -13.01
CA PHE A 70 -1.70 2.99 -11.97
C PHE A 70 -1.02 4.25 -12.54
N PHE A 71 -1.43 5.44 -12.06
CA PHE A 71 -0.91 6.73 -12.50
C PHE A 71 -0.93 6.95 -14.03
N LYS A 72 -1.89 6.35 -14.75
CA LYS A 72 -2.04 6.59 -16.19
C LYS A 72 -2.50 8.01 -16.54
N ASP A 73 -3.30 8.61 -15.64
CA ASP A 73 -3.70 10.00 -15.70
C ASP A 73 -3.38 10.66 -14.36
N TYR A 74 -2.55 11.69 -14.39
CA TYR A 74 -2.02 12.34 -13.21
C TYR A 74 -2.03 13.86 -13.33
N GLU A 75 -1.89 14.52 -12.19
CA GLU A 75 -1.66 15.96 -12.09
C GLU A 75 -0.58 16.26 -11.05
N GLN A 76 0.22 17.30 -11.30
CA GLN A 76 1.04 17.90 -10.26
C GLN A 76 0.14 18.74 -9.35
N MET A 77 0.21 18.50 -8.04
CA MET A 77 -0.55 19.28 -7.05
C MET A 77 0.25 20.50 -6.57
N TYR A 78 1.40 20.24 -5.94
CA TYR A 78 2.27 21.25 -5.34
C TYR A 78 3.69 20.70 -5.20
N GLU A 79 4.60 21.54 -4.73
CA GLU A 79 6.01 21.18 -4.50
C GLU A 79 6.29 21.14 -2.99
N HIS A 80 7.04 20.14 -2.54
CA HIS A 80 7.38 19.97 -1.14
C HIS A 80 8.74 19.29 -0.98
N ASN A 81 9.65 19.87 -0.18
CA ASN A 81 10.99 19.34 0.08
C ASN A 81 11.77 18.93 -1.19
N ASN A 82 11.81 19.80 -2.20
CA ASN A 82 12.43 19.55 -3.52
C ASN A 82 11.81 18.41 -4.35
N MET A 83 10.61 17.97 -3.98
CA MET A 83 9.84 16.96 -4.68
C MET A 83 8.57 17.57 -5.29
N ARG A 84 8.18 17.06 -6.46
CA ARG A 84 6.86 17.32 -7.07
C ARG A 84 5.88 16.31 -6.48
N VAL A 85 4.81 16.82 -5.87
CA VAL A 85 3.71 15.98 -5.37
C VAL A 85 2.75 15.72 -6.53
N VAL A 86 2.65 14.44 -6.92
CA VAL A 86 1.87 14.01 -8.08
C VAL A 86 0.70 13.17 -7.61
N LYS A 87 -0.50 13.46 -8.11
CA LYS A 87 -1.74 12.75 -7.78
C LYS A 87 -2.25 11.96 -8.97
N ASP A 88 -2.62 10.71 -8.74
CA ASP A 88 -3.42 9.92 -9.66
C ASP A 88 -4.86 10.44 -9.63
N LYS A 89 -5.36 10.91 -10.79
CA LYS A 89 -6.70 11.50 -10.87
C LYS A 89 -7.81 10.48 -10.68
N ARG A 90 -7.53 9.19 -10.89
CA ARG A 90 -8.55 8.14 -10.86
C ARG A 90 -8.93 7.72 -9.44
N ASN A 91 -7.96 7.67 -8.53
CA ASN A 91 -8.16 7.13 -7.18
C ASN A 91 -7.63 8.05 -6.07
N ASN A 92 -7.17 9.26 -6.42
CA ASN A 92 -6.59 10.26 -5.53
C ASN A 92 -5.31 9.83 -4.80
N MET A 93 -4.68 8.73 -5.22
CA MET A 93 -3.42 8.29 -4.67
C MET A 93 -2.33 9.32 -4.98
N VAL A 94 -1.49 9.62 -3.99
CA VAL A 94 -0.46 10.65 -4.09
C VAL A 94 0.93 10.03 -3.98
N ALA A 95 1.79 10.35 -4.95
CA ALA A 95 3.21 10.09 -4.96
C ALA A 95 3.96 11.36 -4.52
N MET A 96 4.54 11.33 -3.32
CA MET A 96 5.23 12.49 -2.72
C MET A 96 6.76 12.41 -2.82
N HIS A 97 7.32 11.21 -3.02
CA HIS A 97 8.76 10.97 -2.92
C HIS A 97 9.37 10.40 -4.21
N ASP A 98 8.61 10.41 -5.31
CA ASP A 98 9.01 9.72 -6.54
C ASP A 98 9.49 10.67 -7.65
N PHE A 99 9.18 11.98 -7.56
CA PHE A 99 9.48 12.96 -8.61
C PHE A 99 10.28 14.13 -8.06
N VAL A 100 11.56 14.25 -8.44
CA VAL A 100 12.40 15.38 -8.03
C VAL A 100 12.13 16.61 -8.90
N MET A 101 12.34 17.82 -8.37
CA MET A 101 12.10 19.06 -9.10
C MET A 101 13.10 19.34 -10.23
N GLN A 102 14.30 18.76 -10.17
CA GLN A 102 15.39 19.00 -11.14
C GLN A 102 15.10 18.39 -12.53
N LYS A 103 14.11 17.51 -12.64
CA LYS A 103 13.68 16.87 -13.88
C LYS A 103 12.18 17.06 -14.06
N SER A 104 11.71 16.99 -15.30
CA SER A 104 10.26 17.00 -15.54
C SER A 104 9.61 15.72 -15.01
N ILE A 105 8.29 15.73 -14.85
CA ILE A 105 7.56 14.51 -14.47
C ILE A 105 7.65 13.50 -15.62
N GLU A 106 7.54 13.98 -16.85
CA GLU A 106 7.55 13.19 -18.09
C GLU A 106 8.86 12.41 -18.25
N GLU A 107 9.99 13.03 -17.90
CA GLU A 107 11.32 12.38 -17.92
C GLU A 107 11.44 11.26 -16.89
N GLN A 108 10.81 11.42 -15.72
CA GLN A 108 10.90 10.48 -14.60
C GLN A 108 9.82 9.39 -14.65
N TYR A 109 8.71 9.67 -15.33
CA TYR A 109 7.51 8.84 -15.35
C TYR A 109 7.75 7.39 -15.82
N PRO A 110 8.50 7.11 -16.91
CA PRO A 110 8.78 5.73 -17.31
C PRO A 110 9.47 4.92 -16.22
N HIS A 111 10.44 5.52 -15.54
CA HIS A 111 11.17 4.88 -14.45
C HIS A 111 10.29 4.66 -13.22
N PHE A 112 9.45 5.64 -12.87
CA PHE A 112 8.47 5.53 -11.80
C PHE A 112 7.52 4.35 -12.03
N ILE A 113 6.89 4.27 -13.19
CA ILE A 113 5.98 3.18 -13.54
C ILE A 113 6.71 1.84 -13.53
N GLU A 114 7.88 1.74 -14.17
CA GLU A 114 8.66 0.50 -14.22
C GLU A 114 9.00 -0.02 -12.82
N GLN A 115 9.47 0.87 -11.93
CA GLN A 115 9.77 0.52 -10.55
C GLN A 115 8.54 0.03 -9.79
N LYS A 116 7.40 0.73 -9.90
CA LYS A 116 6.18 0.34 -9.17
C LYS A 116 5.59 -0.96 -9.72
N THR A 117 5.60 -1.16 -11.03
CA THR A 117 5.19 -2.43 -11.67
C THR A 117 6.07 -3.60 -11.20
N LYS A 118 7.40 -3.44 -11.14
CA LYS A 118 8.30 -4.47 -10.59
C LYS A 118 7.96 -4.82 -9.14
N ARG A 119 7.67 -3.81 -8.30
CA ARG A 119 7.24 -4.00 -6.90
C ARG A 119 5.89 -4.70 -6.81
N PHE A 120 4.93 -4.35 -7.66
CA PHE A 120 3.62 -5.00 -7.71
C PHE A 120 3.72 -6.48 -8.12
N LYS A 121 4.50 -6.80 -9.16
CA LYS A 121 4.77 -8.19 -9.56
C LYS A 121 5.39 -9.00 -8.41
N ARG A 122 6.35 -8.41 -7.68
CA ARG A 122 6.93 -9.04 -6.48
C ARG A 122 5.87 -9.24 -5.39
N LEU A 123 5.05 -8.22 -5.10
CA LEU A 123 3.97 -8.30 -4.13
C LEU A 123 3.02 -9.48 -4.42
N LYS A 124 2.50 -9.56 -5.65
CA LYS A 124 1.66 -10.69 -6.10
C LYS A 124 2.35 -12.03 -5.90
N LYS A 125 3.60 -12.15 -6.36
CA LYS A 125 4.39 -13.38 -6.24
C LYS A 125 4.54 -13.83 -4.77
N GLU A 126 4.77 -12.90 -3.86
CA GLU A 126 4.96 -13.21 -2.45
C GLU A 126 3.63 -13.52 -1.76
N LEU A 127 2.54 -12.81 -2.10
CA LEU A 127 1.19 -13.11 -1.60
C LEU A 127 0.77 -14.54 -1.94
N LEU A 128 0.98 -15.00 -3.18
CA LEU A 128 0.63 -16.35 -3.63
C LEU A 128 1.41 -17.46 -2.91
N LYS A 129 2.57 -17.16 -2.32
CA LYS A 129 3.38 -18.13 -1.57
C LYS A 129 3.06 -18.16 -0.08
N ALA A 130 2.50 -17.08 0.45
CA ALA A 130 2.29 -16.91 1.88
C ALA A 130 1.02 -17.66 2.31
N ARG A 131 1.10 -18.39 3.43
CA ARG A 131 -0.07 -19.03 4.04
C ARG A 131 -0.76 -18.13 5.05
N SER A 132 -0.01 -17.18 5.61
CA SER A 132 -0.53 -16.17 6.52
C SER A 132 0.03 -14.78 6.17
N VAL A 133 -0.87 -13.83 5.99
CA VAL A 133 -0.56 -12.44 5.65
C VAL A 133 -1.20 -11.53 6.68
N ILE A 134 -0.42 -10.58 7.19
CA ILE A 134 -0.90 -9.49 8.04
C ILE A 134 -0.82 -8.18 7.26
N PHE A 135 -1.94 -7.50 7.10
CA PHE A 135 -1.96 -6.11 6.65
C PHE A 135 -1.95 -5.19 7.87
N LEU A 136 -0.86 -4.44 8.04
CA LEU A 136 -0.76 -3.41 9.05
C LEU A 136 -1.20 -2.07 8.46
N CYS A 137 -2.05 -1.33 9.17
CA CYS A 137 -2.48 -0.01 8.73
C CYS A 137 -2.66 0.92 9.93
N ASN A 138 -2.61 2.23 9.68
CA ASN A 138 -2.90 3.29 10.66
C ASN A 138 -4.17 4.06 10.25
N ARG A 139 -5.08 3.40 9.55
CA ARG A 139 -6.30 4.01 9.03
C ARG A 139 -7.44 3.97 10.05
N SER A 140 -8.51 4.71 9.79
CA SER A 140 -9.65 4.88 10.69
C SER A 140 -10.97 4.34 10.12
N GLU A 141 -10.95 3.55 9.04
CA GLU A 141 -12.17 2.92 8.54
C GLU A 141 -12.74 1.90 9.55
N ASN A 142 -14.01 1.55 9.37
CA ASN A 142 -14.67 0.59 10.24
C ASN A 142 -14.27 -0.86 9.89
N LEU A 143 -14.62 -1.79 10.78
CA LEU A 143 -14.33 -3.23 10.61
C LEU A 143 -14.93 -3.81 9.33
N GLN A 144 -16.09 -3.32 8.87
CA GLN A 144 -16.72 -3.83 7.65
C GLN A 144 -15.87 -3.50 6.42
N ASN A 145 -15.34 -2.27 6.33
CA ASN A 145 -14.45 -1.90 5.22
C ASN A 145 -13.20 -2.78 5.16
N PHE A 146 -12.63 -3.18 6.31
CA PHE A 146 -11.52 -4.12 6.34
C PHE A 146 -11.92 -5.53 5.91
N LYS A 147 -13.11 -6.01 6.27
CA LYS A 147 -13.62 -7.30 5.81
C LYS A 147 -13.82 -7.31 4.30
N ASP A 148 -14.45 -6.27 3.76
CA ASP A 148 -14.69 -6.13 2.32
C ASP A 148 -13.38 -6.05 1.54
N PHE A 149 -12.38 -5.35 2.09
CA PHE A 149 -11.02 -5.32 1.56
C PHE A 149 -10.40 -6.73 1.47
N LEU A 150 -10.47 -7.51 2.55
CA LEU A 150 -9.87 -8.84 2.60
C LEU A 150 -10.58 -9.87 1.72
N ILE A 151 -11.88 -9.72 1.45
CA ILE A 151 -12.65 -10.65 0.60
C ILE A 151 -12.34 -10.47 -0.89
N ARG A 152 -12.01 -9.24 -1.31
CA ARG A 152 -11.73 -8.89 -2.71
C ARG A 152 -10.27 -9.12 -3.14
N MET A 153 -9.37 -9.37 -2.19
CA MET A 153 -7.93 -9.55 -2.43
C MET A 153 -7.57 -11.02 -2.65
#